data_AF-A0A381TX98-F1
#
_entry.id   AF-A0A381TX98-F1
#
_cell.length_a   1.000
_cell.length_b   1.000
_cell.length_c   1.000
_cell.angle_alpha   90.00
_cell.angle_beta   90.00
_cell.angle_gamma   90.00
#
_symmetry.space_group_name_H-M   'P 1'
#
loop_
_entity.id
_entity.type
_entity.pdbx_description
1 polymer ?
#
loop_
_entity_poly.entity_id
_entity_poly.type
_entity_poly.pdbx_seq_one_letter_code
_entity_poly.pdbx_strand_id
1 'polypeptide(L)' 'MVLIGGPCVIESEQKVMGIAEKLKRITSDKGVPFIFKASY' A
#
# COMPACT_ATOMS: atom_id res chain seq x y z
N MET A 1 14.67 4.40 7.51
CA MET A 1 14.15 3.11 7.02
C MET A 1 12.77 3.36 6.40
N VAL A 2 12.49 2.81 5.22
CA VAL A 2 11.23 2.99 4.47
C VAL A 2 10.59 1.63 4.22
N LEU A 3 9.27 1.52 4.38
CA LEU A 3 8.52 0.32 4.04
C LEU A 3 8.05 0.41 2.58
N ILE A 4 8.36 -0.61 1.78
CA ILE A 4 7.83 -0.73 0.42
C ILE A 4 6.92 -1.96 0.41
N GLY A 5 5.65 -1.80 0.05
CA GLY A 5 4.70 -2.91 0.12
C GLY A 5 3.36 -2.67 -0.57
N GLY A 6 2.66 -3.75 -0.85
CA GLY A 6 1.36 -3.78 -1.52
C GLY A 6 1.09 -5.17 -2.14
N PRO A 7 0.00 -5.34 -2.90
CA PRO A 7 -0.34 -6.62 -3.50
C PRO A 7 0.66 -7.02 -4.59
N CYS A 8 0.84 -8.33 -4.79
CA CYS A 8 1.74 -8.84 -5.83
C CYS A 8 1.26 -8.43 -7.24
N VAL A 9 -0.06 -8.46 -7.48
CA VAL A 9 -0.71 -8.22 -8.77
C VAL A 9 -1.91 -7.29 -8.60
N ILE A 10 -2.19 -6.44 -9.60
CA ILE A 10 -3.38 -5.59 -9.67
C ILE A 10 -4.54 -6.41 -10.26
N GLU A 11 -5.48 -6.81 -9.41
CA GLU A 11 -6.68 -7.55 -9.84
C GLU A 11 -7.83 -6.62 -10.29
N SER A 12 -7.99 -5.48 -9.62
CA SER A 12 -8.95 -4.43 -9.98
C SER A 12 -8.54 -3.10 -9.34
N GLU A 13 -8.93 -1.99 -9.95
CA GLU A 13 -8.69 -0.64 -9.42
C GLU A 13 -9.27 -0.48 -8.01
N GLN A 14 -10.52 -0.89 -7.81
CA GLN A 14 -11.18 -0.78 -6.52
C GLN A 14 -10.45 -1.56 -5.42
N LYS A 15 -9.97 -2.77 -5.73
CA LYS A 15 -9.23 -3.60 -4.76
C LYS A 15 -7.88 -3.01 -4.43
N VAL A 16 -7.11 -2.57 -5.44
CA VAL A 16 -5.76 -2.02 -5.22
C VAL A 16 -5.80 -0.71 -4.44
N MET A 17 -6.76 0.16 -4.74
CA MET A 17 -6.94 1.43 -4.03
C MET A 17 -7.36 1.21 -2.57
N GLY A 18 -8.28 0.28 -2.31
CA GLY A 18 -8.67 -0.08 -0.94
C GLY A 18 -7.53 -0.67 -0.10
N ILE A 19 -6.59 -1.40 -0.72
CA ILE A 19 -5.37 -1.88 -0.04
C ILE A 19 -4.43 -0.70 0.24
N ALA A 20 -4.20 0.17 -0.75
CA ALA A 20 -3.32 1.32 -0.62
C ALA A 20 -3.76 2.27 0.52
N GLU A 21 -5.06 2.56 0.61
CA GLU A 21 -5.62 3.39 1.69
C GLU A 21 -5.37 2.78 3.08
N LYS A 22 -5.66 1.49 3.23
CA LYS A 22 -5.45 0.78 4.51
C LYS A 22 -3.98 0.79 4.92
N LEU A 23 -3.07 0.48 4.00
CA LEU A 23 -1.64 0.47 4.27
C LEU A 23 -1.13 1.87 4.62
N LYS A 24 -1.50 2.89 3.83
CA LYS A 24 -1.13 4.29 4.09
C LYS A 24 -1.57 4.73 5.48
N ARG A 25 -2.79 4.39 5.90
CA ARG A 25 -3.31 4.70 7.24
C ARG A 25 -2.46 4.04 8.32
N ILE A 26 -2.26 2.72 8.25
CA ILE A 26 -1.47 1.95 9.23
C ILE A 26 -0.05 2.50 9.37
N THR A 27 0.60 2.83 8.24
CA THR A 27 1.98 3.33 8.25
C THR A 27 2.06 4.76 8.75
N SER A 28 1.08 5.60 8.42
CA SER A 28 1.01 6.98 8.91
C SER A 28 0.78 7.01 10.42
N ASP A 29 -0.13 6.19 10.94
CA ASP A 29 -0.43 6.07 12.37
C ASP A 29 0.80 5.64 13.18
N LYS A 30 1.74 4.91 12.55
CA LYS A 30 2.99 4.44 13.16
C LYS A 30 4.20 5.32 12.85
N GLY A 31 4.04 6.41 12.09
CA GLY A 31 5.15 7.28 11.68
C GLY A 31 6.18 6.60 10.77
N VAL A 32 5.79 5.54 10.05
CA VAL A 32 6.67 4.78 9.16
C VAL A 32 6.58 5.35 7.74
N PRO A 33 7.69 5.83 7.14
CA PRO A 33 7.72 6.20 5.73
C PRO A 33 7.33 5.01 4.86
N PHE A 34 6.39 5.21 3.92
CA PHE A 34 5.78 4.13 3.14
C PHE A 34 5.71 4.44 1.65
N ILE A 35 6.05 3.46 0.81
CA ILE A 35 5.88 3.47 -0.64
C ILE A 35 4.98 2.30 -1.02
N PHE A 36 3.87 2.61 -1.70
CA PHE A 36 2.98 1.59 -2.23
C PHE A 36 3.53 0.95 -3.51
N LYS A 37 3.45 -0.38 -3.63
CA LYS A 37 3.89 -1.15 -4.80
C LYS A 37 2.84 -2.17 -5.21
N ALA A 38 2.54 -2.24 -6.50
CA ALA A 38 1.78 -3.32 -7.14
C ALA A 38 2.34 -3.61 -8.54
N SER A 39 2.18 -4.82 -9.08
CA SER A 39 2.54 -5.16 -10.47
C SER A 39 1.28 -5.36 -11.31
N TYR A 40 1.37 -5.15 -12.62
CA TYR A 40 0.40 -5.74 -13.56
C TYR A 40 0.59 -7.25 -13.64
#